data_AF-A0A6J6K888-F1
#
_entry.id   AF-A0A6J6K888-F1
#
_cell.length_a   1.000
_cell.length_b   1.000
_cell.length_c   1.000
_cell.angle_alpha   90.00
_cell.angle_beta   90.00
_cell.angle_gamma   90.00
#
_symmetry.space_group_name_H-M   'P 1'
#
loop_
_entity.id
_entity.type
_entity.pdbx_description
1 polymer ?
#
loop_
_entity_poly.entity_id
_entity_poly.type
_entity_poly.pdbx_seq_one_letter_code
_entity_poly.pdbx_strand_id
1 'polypeptide(L)'
;MRDKLNIEKVLTQLANTPVGSRGAQFKTVVAFYQPAAGGHKAEHQMLGELKGEITQQSHGDNGFGYDPIFLPEGFDKTLAQLSPAVKDEISHRGRALRAIAPLLLELL
;
A
#
# COMPACT_ATOMS: atom_id res chain seq x y z
N MET A 1 6.06 -17.22 -7.26
CA MET A 1 5.85 -17.66 -8.67
C MET A 1 4.95 -16.70 -9.46
N ARG A 2 3.87 -16.14 -8.89
CA ARG A 2 3.03 -15.10 -9.55
C ARG A 2 3.53 -13.66 -9.37
N ASP A 3 3.96 -13.30 -8.16
CA ASP A 3 4.45 -11.93 -7.88
C ASP A 3 5.62 -11.54 -8.75
N LYS A 4 6.58 -12.46 -8.94
CA LYS A 4 7.73 -12.26 -9.84
C LYS A 4 7.31 -11.93 -11.27
N LEU A 5 6.32 -12.64 -11.83
CA LEU A 5 5.80 -12.38 -13.18
C LEU A 5 5.10 -11.01 -13.27
N ASN A 6 4.37 -10.63 -12.22
CA ASN A 6 3.73 -9.31 -12.15
C ASN A 6 4.77 -8.19 -12.07
N ILE A 7 5.83 -8.37 -11.28
CA ILE A 7 6.97 -7.44 -11.21
C ILE A 7 7.66 -7.32 -12.57
N GLU A 8 8.02 -8.44 -13.19
CA GLU A 8 8.67 -8.47 -14.51
C GLU A 8 7.83 -7.75 -15.56
N LYS A 9 6.50 -7.95 -15.52
CA LYS A 9 5.56 -7.24 -16.40
C LYS A 9 5.61 -5.73 -16.18
N VAL A 10 5.54 -5.26 -14.93
CA VAL A 10 5.59 -3.82 -14.62
C VAL A 10 6.92 -3.21 -15.05
N LEU A 11 8.05 -3.86 -14.72
CA LEU A 11 9.37 -3.38 -15.10
C LEU A 11 9.53 -3.30 -16.62
N THR A 12 9.03 -4.31 -17.36
CA THR A 12 9.03 -4.32 -18.82
C THR A 12 8.19 -3.18 -19.39
N GLN A 13 6.98 -2.95 -18.87
CA GLN A 13 6.10 -1.88 -19.34
C GLN A 13 6.68 -0.49 -19.10
N LEU A 14 7.45 -0.34 -18.04
CA LEU A 14 8.10 0.92 -17.69
C LEU A 14 9.56 1.00 -18.20
N ALA A 15 10.06 0.07 -19.02
CA ALA A 15 11.49 0.01 -19.36
C ALA A 15 12.04 1.33 -19.95
N ASN A 16 11.22 2.07 -20.70
CA ASN A 16 11.58 3.34 -21.33
C ASN A 16 11.13 4.58 -20.53
N THR A 17 10.58 4.41 -19.33
CA THR A 17 10.16 5.52 -18.47
C THR A 17 11.36 6.03 -17.65
N PRO A 18 11.74 7.32 -17.79
CA PRO A 18 12.87 7.90 -17.08
C PRO A 18 12.78 7.77 -15.55
N VAL A 19 13.94 7.72 -14.89
CA VAL A 19 14.04 7.84 -13.42
C VAL A 19 13.42 9.18 -13.00
N GLY A 20 12.65 9.19 -11.90
CA GLY A 20 11.88 10.36 -11.46
C GLY A 20 10.56 10.61 -12.22
N SER A 21 10.21 9.77 -13.21
CA SER A 21 8.89 9.77 -13.88
C SER A 21 8.10 8.48 -13.66
N ARG A 22 8.41 7.77 -12.58
CA ARG A 22 7.89 6.42 -12.25
C ARG A 22 7.02 6.44 -11.01
N GLY A 23 6.37 7.57 -10.74
CA GLY A 23 5.51 7.76 -9.57
C GLY A 23 4.43 6.68 -9.46
N ALA A 24 4.28 6.12 -8.27
CA ALA A 24 3.31 5.08 -7.96
C ALA A 24 2.79 5.23 -6.53
N GLN A 25 1.71 4.53 -6.23
CA GLN A 25 1.18 4.49 -4.88
C GLN A 25 0.48 3.16 -4.60
N PHE A 26 0.67 2.67 -3.38
CA PHE A 26 -0.21 1.66 -2.84
C PHE A 26 -1.41 2.33 -2.16
N LYS A 27 -2.60 1.73 -2.32
CA LYS A 27 -3.83 2.19 -1.69
C LYS A 27 -4.53 1.06 -0.95
N THR A 28 -5.10 1.36 0.20
CA THR A 28 -6.04 0.48 0.90
C THR A 28 -7.25 1.30 1.30
N VAL A 29 -8.44 0.81 0.94
CA VAL A 29 -9.70 1.33 1.49
C VAL A 29 -10.20 0.30 2.50
N VAL A 30 -10.39 0.73 3.74
CA VAL A 30 -11.08 -0.06 4.77
C VAL A 30 -12.50 0.45 4.85
N ALA A 31 -13.47 -0.45 4.69
CA ALA A 31 -14.88 -0.14 4.81
C ALA A 31 -15.47 -0.79 6.06
N PHE A 32 -16.23 -0.03 6.83
CA PHE A 32 -17.04 -0.52 7.95
C PHE A 32 -18.52 -0.35 7.63
N TYR A 33 -19.28 -1.41 7.87
CA TYR A 33 -20.72 -1.47 7.63
C TYR A 33 -21.41 -1.97 8.89
N GLN A 34 -22.30 -1.14 9.44
CA GLN A 34 -23.16 -1.51 10.56
C GLN A 34 -24.61 -1.65 10.11
N PRO A 35 -25.19 -2.87 10.16
CA PRO A 35 -26.61 -3.06 9.88
C PRO A 35 -27.48 -2.44 11.00
N ALA A 36 -28.52 -1.69 10.64
CA ALA A 36 -29.56 -1.23 11.59
C ALA A 36 -30.95 -1.77 11.22
N ALA A 37 -31.73 -2.15 12.23
CA ALA A 37 -33.05 -2.77 12.06
C ALA A 37 -34.11 -1.88 11.36
N GLY A 38 -33.84 -0.58 11.18
CA GLY A 38 -34.74 0.40 10.53
C GLY A 38 -34.20 1.02 9.23
N GLY A 39 -33.09 0.54 8.68
CA GLY A 39 -32.59 0.98 7.38
C GLY A 39 -31.70 2.22 7.36
N HIS A 40 -31.38 2.84 8.52
CA HIS A 40 -30.29 3.81 8.59
C HIS A 40 -28.94 3.09 8.57
N LYS A 41 -28.16 3.34 7.52
CA LYS A 41 -26.90 2.68 7.20
C LYS A 41 -25.75 3.58 7.64
N ALA A 42 -24.94 3.12 8.58
CA ALA A 42 -23.62 3.71 8.82
C ALA A 42 -22.62 2.97 7.94
N GLU A 43 -22.28 3.60 6.80
CA GLU A 43 -21.23 3.15 5.89
C GLU A 43 -20.07 4.13 6.02
N HIS A 44 -18.93 3.61 6.46
CA HIS A 44 -17.72 4.40 6.63
C HIS A 44 -16.59 3.80 5.83
N GLN A 45 -15.79 4.66 5.20
CA GLN A 45 -14.63 4.24 4.42
C GLN A 45 -13.45 5.11 4.77
N MET A 46 -12.31 4.49 5.01
CA MET A 46 -11.04 5.17 5.25
C MET A 46 -10.01 4.72 4.23
N LEU A 47 -9.40 5.68 3.56
CA LEU A 47 -8.34 5.47 2.59
C LEU A 47 -6.98 5.65 3.27
N GLY A 48 -6.11 4.66 3.11
CA GLY A 48 -4.68 4.78 3.36
C GLY A 48 -3.93 4.73 2.05
N GLU A 49 -3.03 5.69 1.85
CA GLU A 49 -2.16 5.77 0.68
C GLU A 49 -0.70 5.78 1.12
N LEU A 50 0.15 5.08 0.36
CA LEU A 50 1.59 5.18 0.47
C LEU A 50 2.14 5.52 -0.91
N LYS A 51 2.65 6.74 -1.05
CA LYS A 51 3.26 7.23 -2.29
C LYS A 51 4.72 6.80 -2.39
N GLY A 52 5.21 6.71 -3.60
CA GLY A 52 6.57 6.29 -3.90
C GLY A 52 6.81 6.24 -5.41
N GLU A 53 7.85 5.51 -5.78
CA GLU A 53 8.22 5.30 -7.17
C GLU A 53 8.51 3.83 -7.45
N ILE A 54 8.35 3.43 -8.72
CA ILE A 54 8.77 2.12 -9.17
C ILE A 54 10.25 2.16 -9.54
N THR A 55 11.05 1.27 -8.96
CA THR A 55 12.48 1.14 -9.29
C THR A 55 12.69 0.56 -10.69
N GLN A 56 13.94 0.55 -11.17
CA GLN A 56 14.29 -0.09 -12.44
C GLN A 56 14.48 -1.61 -12.31
N GLN A 57 14.75 -2.09 -11.08
CA GLN A 57 15.04 -3.49 -10.78
C GLN A 57 14.49 -3.84 -9.39
N SER A 58 14.29 -5.13 -9.13
CA SER A 58 13.87 -5.61 -7.82
C SER A 58 15.02 -5.53 -6.81
N HIS A 59 14.72 -5.08 -5.60
CA HIS A 59 15.64 -5.05 -4.46
C HIS A 59 14.94 -5.59 -3.21
N GLY A 60 15.63 -6.45 -2.45
CA GLY A 60 15.13 -7.03 -1.20
C GLY A 60 14.20 -8.24 -1.39
N ASP A 61 14.07 -9.01 -0.31
CA ASP A 61 13.39 -10.31 -0.31
C ASP A 61 12.24 -10.39 0.71
N ASN A 62 12.04 -9.34 1.52
CA ASN A 62 10.94 -9.29 2.49
C ASN A 62 9.62 -8.92 1.81
N GLY A 63 8.50 -9.20 2.49
CA GLY A 63 7.20 -8.75 2.04
C GLY A 63 6.64 -9.60 0.90
N PHE A 64 5.84 -8.98 0.02
CA PHE A 64 5.09 -9.67 -1.04
C PHE A 64 4.69 -8.72 -2.18
N GLY A 65 4.12 -9.26 -3.26
CA GLY A 65 3.55 -8.45 -4.33
C GLY A 65 4.60 -7.58 -5.02
N TYR A 66 4.41 -6.27 -5.03
CA TYR A 66 5.30 -5.32 -5.69
C TYR A 66 6.32 -4.66 -4.74
N ASP A 67 6.40 -5.11 -3.48
CA ASP A 67 7.33 -4.57 -2.49
C ASP A 67 8.80 -4.48 -2.99
N PRO A 68 9.33 -5.47 -3.74
CA PRO A 68 10.71 -5.40 -4.21
C PRO A 68 11.00 -4.30 -5.22
N ILE A 69 9.98 -3.73 -5.86
CA ILE A 69 10.15 -2.67 -6.86
C ILE A 69 9.53 -1.33 -6.43
N PHE A 70 9.04 -1.22 -5.20
CA PHE A 70 8.40 -0.01 -4.72
C PHE A 70 9.29 0.71 -3.72
N LEU A 71 9.76 1.90 -4.10
CA LEU A 71 10.54 2.81 -3.26
C LEU A 71 9.60 3.86 -2.65
N PRO A 72 9.27 3.80 -1.34
CA PRO A 72 8.38 4.78 -0.72
C PRO A 72 9.02 6.17 -0.63
N GLU A 73 8.20 7.23 -0.74
CA GLU A 73 8.66 8.61 -0.57
C GLU A 73 9.36 8.80 0.79
N GLY A 74 10.54 9.43 0.76
CA GLY A 74 11.35 9.68 1.97
C GLY A 74 12.25 8.51 2.40
N PHE A 75 12.31 7.42 1.61
CA PHE A 75 13.19 6.27 1.85
C PHE A 75 14.19 6.08 0.71
N ASP A 76 15.30 5.43 1.04
CA ASP A 76 16.36 5.01 0.11
C ASP A 76 16.32 3.49 -0.19
N LYS A 77 15.33 2.78 0.38
CA LYS A 77 15.16 1.33 0.32
C LYS A 77 13.76 0.96 -0.11
N THR A 78 13.63 -0.08 -0.92
CA THR A 78 12.32 -0.62 -1.31
C THR A 78 11.61 -1.23 -0.10
N LEU A 79 10.29 -1.42 -0.18
CA LEU A 79 9.53 -2.06 0.90
C LEU A 79 10.05 -3.46 1.24
N ALA A 80 10.59 -4.20 0.27
CA ALA A 80 11.16 -5.53 0.51
C ALA A 80 12.55 -5.50 1.18
N GLN A 81 13.18 -4.34 1.26
CA GLN A 81 14.43 -4.13 2.01
C GLN A 81 14.18 -3.62 3.43
N LEU A 82 12.98 -3.12 3.73
CA LEU A 82 12.60 -2.68 5.08
C LEU A 82 12.30 -3.88 5.98
N SER A 83 12.45 -3.67 7.29
CA SER A 83 11.96 -4.65 8.26
C SER A 83 10.42 -4.65 8.27
N PRO A 84 9.79 -5.76 8.65
CA PRO A 84 8.32 -5.82 8.78
C PRO A 84 7.75 -4.71 9.67
N ALA A 85 8.43 -4.39 10.79
CA ALA A 85 7.98 -3.34 11.71
C ALA A 85 7.95 -1.95 11.03
N VAL A 86 9.04 -1.57 10.35
CA VAL A 86 9.09 -0.28 9.62
C VAL A 86 8.05 -0.24 8.51
N LYS A 87 7.88 -1.34 7.79
CA LYS A 87 6.84 -1.44 6.75
C LYS A 87 5.45 -1.23 7.35
N ASP A 88 5.13 -1.85 8.47
CA ASP A 88 3.82 -1.74 9.13
C ASP A 88 3.53 -0.32 9.62
N GLU A 89 4.55 0.38 10.12
CA GLU A 89 4.44 1.78 10.52
C GLU A 89 4.03 2.68 9.34
N ILE A 90 4.64 2.51 8.16
CA ILE A 90 4.41 3.42 7.03
C ILE A 90 3.33 2.94 6.05
N SER A 91 2.96 1.65 6.09
CA SER A 91 2.12 1.04 5.05
C SER A 91 0.78 1.72 4.85
N HIS A 92 0.32 1.76 3.60
CA HIS A 92 -1.03 2.13 3.21
C HIS A 92 -2.12 1.39 4.00
N ARG A 93 -1.92 0.09 4.30
CA ARG A 93 -2.80 -0.71 5.16
C ARG A 93 -2.84 -0.19 6.60
N GLY A 94 -1.67 0.02 7.20
CA GLY A 94 -1.55 0.57 8.55
C GLY A 94 -2.18 1.95 8.66
N ARG A 95 -1.98 2.81 7.66
CA ARG A 95 -2.62 4.14 7.56
C ARG A 95 -4.14 4.04 7.53
N ALA A 96 -4.71 3.18 6.68
CA ALA A 96 -6.16 3.01 6.57
C ALA A 96 -6.78 2.47 7.88
N LEU A 97 -6.13 1.49 8.51
CA LEU A 97 -6.60 0.90 9.77
C LEU A 97 -6.53 1.89 10.94
N ARG A 98 -5.44 2.65 11.05
CA ARG A 98 -5.34 3.71 12.07
C ARG A 98 -6.35 4.83 11.84
N ALA A 99 -6.68 5.13 10.58
CA ALA A 99 -7.69 6.13 10.25
C ALA A 99 -9.11 5.68 10.65
N ILE A 100 -9.45 4.38 10.51
CA ILE A 100 -10.79 3.89 10.89
C ILE A 100 -10.93 3.60 12.39
N ALA A 101 -9.83 3.36 13.11
CA ALA A 101 -9.87 2.94 14.51
C ALA A 101 -10.64 3.90 15.45
N PRO A 102 -10.47 5.24 15.40
CA PRO A 102 -11.22 6.15 16.26
C PRO A 102 -12.74 6.05 16.04
N LEU A 103 -13.16 5.98 14.78
CA LEU A 103 -14.56 5.81 14.42
C LEU A 103 -15.13 4.49 14.99
N LEU A 104 -14.38 3.39 14.91
CA LEU A 104 -14.84 2.12 15.45
C LEU A 104 -14.99 2.16 16.98
N LEU A 105 -14.12 2.89 17.68
CA LEU A 105 -14.21 3.07 19.13
C LEU A 105 -15.41 3.94 19.56
N GLU A 106 -15.91 4.79 18.67
CA GLU A 106 -17.13 5.58 18.92
C GLU A 106 -18.41 4.77 18.66
N LEU A 107 -18.34 3.76 17.79
CA LEU A 107 -19.50 2.97 17.33
C LEU A 107 -19.70 1.65 18.06
N LEU A 108 -18.69 1.16 18.81
CA LEU A 108 -18.67 -0.12 19.52
C LEU A 108 -18.52 0.09 21.04
#